data_AF-A0A158K4D7-F1
#
_entry.id   AF-A0A158K4D7-F1
#
_cell.length_a   1.000
_cell.length_b   1.000
_cell.length_c   1.000
_cell.angle_alpha   90.00
_cell.angle_beta   90.00
_cell.angle_gamma   90.00
#
_symmetry.space_group_name_H-M   'P 1'
#
loop_
_entity.id
_entity.type
_entity.pdbx_description
1 polymer ?
#
loop_
_entity_poly.entity_id
_entity_poly.type
_entity_poly.pdbx_seq_one_letter_code
_entity_poly.pdbx_strand_id
1 'polypeptide(L)'
;MKYSGIDLHSNNAMIAVIDDQDRVLYCKRLANDLSSIIAVLAPFHEDLQGVVVESTYYGRLGIMQGLSVIPRCDRPILLDSGCASTTIDFT
;
A
#
# COMPACT_ATOMS: atom_id res chain seq x y z
N MET A 1 4.04 5.81 -15.25
CA MET A 1 3.82 5.94 -13.78
C MET A 1 3.41 4.59 -13.24
N LYS A 2 3.71 4.28 -11.97
CA LYS A 2 3.31 3.01 -11.34
C LYS A 2 2.50 3.27 -10.07
N TYR A 3 1.57 2.38 -9.77
CA TYR A 3 0.76 2.41 -8.55
C TYR A 3 0.78 1.04 -7.90
N SER A 4 0.74 0.99 -6.58
CA SER A 4 0.59 -0.26 -5.86
C SER A 4 -0.70 -0.29 -5.05
N GLY A 5 -1.37 -1.44 -5.05
CA GLY A 5 -2.47 -1.75 -4.15
C GLY A 5 -2.07 -2.85 -3.19
N ILE A 6 -2.40 -2.68 -1.90
CA ILE A 6 -2.24 -3.67 -0.85
C ILE A 6 -3.62 -3.95 -0.27
N ASP A 7 -4.13 -5.15 -0.48
CA ASP A 7 -5.35 -5.63 0.15
C ASP A 7 -4.95 -6.43 1.40
N LEU A 8 -5.18 -5.86 2.58
CA LEU A 8 -4.71 -6.36 3.86
C LEU A 8 -5.76 -7.27 4.50
N HIS A 9 -5.32 -8.48 4.83
CA HIS A 9 -6.06 -9.44 5.64
C HIS A 9 -5.31 -9.71 6.95
N SER A 10 -5.96 -10.38 7.91
CA SER A 10 -5.42 -10.56 9.27
C SER A 10 -4.04 -11.23 9.35
N ASN A 11 -3.69 -12.09 8.39
CA ASN A 11 -2.42 -12.83 8.39
C ASN A 11 -1.61 -12.73 7.09
N ASN A 12 -2.13 -12.06 6.08
CA ASN A 12 -1.48 -11.91 4.79
C ASN A 12 -1.98 -10.64 4.09
N ALA A 13 -1.25 -10.21 3.08
CA ALA A 13 -1.65 -9.11 2.21
C ALA A 13 -1.49 -9.53 0.75
N MET A 14 -2.45 -9.16 -0.08
CA MET A 14 -2.31 -9.24 -1.52
C MET A 14 -1.70 -7.94 -2.03
N ILE A 15 -0.57 -8.01 -2.72
CA ILE A 15 0.14 -6.84 -3.24
C ILE A 15 0.10 -6.89 -4.76
N ALA A 16 -0.39 -5.83 -5.37
CA ALA A 16 -0.39 -5.62 -6.80
C ALA A 16 0.38 -4.35 -7.16
N VAL A 17 1.06 -4.35 -8.31
CA VAL A 17 1.66 -3.17 -8.92
C VAL A 17 1.15 -3.08 -10.35
N ILE A 18 0.63 -1.91 -10.71
CA ILE A 18 0.12 -1.60 -12.04
C ILE A 18 0.85 -0.41 -12.64
N ASP A 19 0.90 -0.32 -13.97
CA ASP A 19 1.31 0.88 -14.69
C ASP A 19 0.10 1.79 -15.02
N ASP A 20 0.37 2.93 -15.66
CA ASP A 20 -0.63 3.90 -16.12
C ASP A 20 -1.40 3.45 -17.37
N GLN A 21 -1.09 2.26 -17.90
CA GLN A 21 -1.82 1.61 -18.99
C GLN A 21 -2.65 0.42 -18.48
N ASP A 22 -2.93 0.39 -17.16
CA ASP A 22 -3.67 -0.66 -16.46
C ASP A 22 -3.03 -2.06 -16.56
N ARG A 23 -1.73 -2.16 -16.86
CA ARG A 23 -1.04 -3.46 -16.91
C ARG A 23 -0.55 -3.87 -15.54
N VAL A 24 -0.81 -5.12 -15.19
CA VAL A 24 -0.30 -5.74 -13.97
C VAL A 24 1.16 -6.13 -14.15
N LEU A 25 2.06 -5.44 -13.43
CA LEU A 25 3.50 -5.71 -13.43
C LEU A 25 3.88 -6.73 -12.35
N TYR A 26 3.13 -6.76 -11.25
CA TYR A 26 3.32 -7.68 -10.14
C TYR A 26 1.99 -7.94 -9.43
N CYS A 27 1.78 -9.17 -8.97
CA CYS A 27 0.61 -9.55 -8.17
C CYS A 27 0.93 -10.79 -7.34
N LYS A 28 1.05 -10.65 -6.01
CA LYS A 28 1.36 -11.79 -5.13
C LYS A 28 0.81 -11.58 -3.72
N ARG A 29 0.40 -12.69 -3.10
CA ARG A 29 0.09 -12.75 -1.67
C ARG A 29 1.38 -12.95 -0.87
N LEU A 30 1.62 -12.08 0.11
CA LEU A 30 2.72 -12.16 1.06
C LEU A 30 2.16 -12.30 2.48
N ALA A 31 2.96 -12.84 3.40
CA ALA A 31 2.69 -12.66 4.82
C ALA A 31 2.75 -11.17 5.19
N ASN A 32 2.15 -10.79 6.32
CA ASN A 32 2.21 -9.43 6.85
C ASN A 32 3.61 -9.13 7.45
N ASP A 33 4.64 -9.20 6.61
CA ASP A 33 6.04 -8.90 6.93
C ASP A 33 6.49 -7.70 6.10
N LEU A 34 6.73 -6.58 6.77
CA LEU A 34 7.07 -5.31 6.11
C LEU A 34 8.34 -5.42 5.24
N SER A 35 9.33 -6.21 5.67
CA SER A 35 10.59 -6.39 4.93
C SER A 35 10.34 -7.02 3.56
N SER A 36 9.48 -8.05 3.50
CA SER A 36 9.07 -8.71 2.26
C SER A 36 8.29 -7.76 1.34
N ILE A 37 7.44 -6.91 1.91
CA ILE A 37 6.66 -5.92 1.15
C ILE A 37 7.59 -4.88 0.52
N ILE A 38 8.52 -4.31 1.30
CA ILE A 38 9.51 -3.35 0.82
C ILE A 38 10.37 -3.97 -0.30
N ALA A 39 10.85 -5.20 -0.11
CA ALA A 39 11.68 -5.88 -1.10
C ALA A 39 10.96 -6.09 -2.45
N VAL A 40 9.64 -6.31 -2.41
CA VAL A 40 8.80 -6.45 -3.60
C VAL A 40 8.52 -5.12 -4.28
N LEU A 41 8.39 -4.03 -3.52
CA LEU A 41 8.12 -2.69 -4.05
C LEU A 41 9.38 -1.95 -4.51
N ALA A 42 10.56 -2.32 -3.99
CA ALA A 42 11.84 -1.68 -4.31
C ALA A 42 12.15 -1.57 -5.82
N PRO A 43 11.90 -2.59 -6.67
CA PRO A 43 12.15 -2.48 -8.12
C PRO A 43 11.28 -1.44 -8.83
N PHE A 44 10.18 -1.01 -8.21
CA PHE A 44 9.24 -0.05 -8.79
C PHE A 44 9.38 1.35 -8.19
N HIS A 45 10.22 1.52 -7.16
CA HIS A 45 10.31 2.71 -6.31
C HIS A 45 10.40 4.02 -7.10
N GLU A 46 11.28 4.11 -8.11
CA GLU A 46 11.50 5.36 -8.86
C GLU A 46 10.24 5.87 -9.58
N ASP A 47 9.37 4.97 -10.06
CA ASP A 47 8.17 5.33 -10.82
C ASP A 47 6.87 5.24 -10.00
N LEU A 48 6.95 4.72 -8.77
CA LEU A 48 5.81 4.43 -7.91
C LEU A 48 5.25 5.72 -7.34
N GLN A 49 4.07 6.15 -7.80
CA GLN A 49 3.44 7.41 -7.40
C GLN A 49 2.71 7.33 -6.07
N GLY A 50 2.33 6.13 -5.66
CA GLY A 50 1.67 5.91 -4.38
C GLY A 50 1.30 4.45 -4.15
N VAL A 51 1.03 4.16 -2.89
CA VAL A 51 0.56 2.86 -2.42
C VAL A 51 -0.80 3.05 -1.78
N VAL A 52 -1.78 2.31 -2.27
CA VAL A 52 -3.13 2.29 -1.71
C VAL A 52 -3.26 1.05 -0.84
N VAL A 53 -3.67 1.21 0.41
CA VAL A 53 -3.88 0.10 1.35
C VAL A 53 -5.36 0.01 1.67
N GLU A 54 -5.98 -1.11 1.31
CA GLU A 54 -7.31 -1.50 1.76
C GLU A 54 -7.15 -2.36 3.01
N SER A 55 -7.84 -1.99 4.09
CA SER A 55 -7.89 -2.80 5.30
C SER A 55 -9.33 -3.13 5.66
N THR A 56 -9.61 -4.43 5.79
CA THR A 56 -10.86 -4.91 6.38
C THR A 56 -10.67 -5.12 7.89
N TYR A 57 -11.29 -4.28 8.73
CA TYR A 57 -11.22 -4.40 10.19
C TYR A 57 -12.33 -5.34 10.72
N TYR A 58 -11.95 -6.54 11.18
CA TYR A 58 -12.89 -7.50 11.80
C TYR A 58 -13.15 -7.17 13.28
N GLY A 59 -13.89 -6.08 13.55
CA GLY A 59 -14.16 -5.60 14.92
C GLY A 59 -15.54 -5.96 15.51
N ARG A 60 -16.63 -5.90 14.72
CA ARG A 60 -18.01 -6.24 15.13
C ARG A 60 -18.99 -6.12 13.94
N LEU A 61 -20.26 -6.50 14.10
CA LEU A 61 -21.33 -6.38 13.09
C LEU A 61 -21.31 -4.99 12.41
N GLY A 62 -20.97 -4.95 11.11
CA GLY A 62 -20.83 -3.70 10.33
C GLY A 62 -19.40 -3.49 9.83
N ILE A 63 -19.04 -4.17 8.74
CA ILE A 63 -17.75 -4.06 8.04
C ILE A 63 -17.49 -2.60 7.60
N MET A 64 -16.43 -1.97 8.13
CA MET A 64 -15.89 -0.70 7.64
C MET A 64 -14.70 -1.02 6.74
N GLN A 65 -14.83 -0.73 5.43
CA GLN A 65 -13.71 -0.79 4.48
C GLN A 65 -12.95 0.54 4.58
N GLY A 66 -11.69 0.49 5.00
CA GLY A 66 -10.82 1.66 5.06
C GLY A 66 -9.84 1.64 3.89
N LEU A 67 -9.84 2.69 3.07
CA LEU A 67 -8.86 2.90 2.01
C LEU A 67 -7.91 4.03 2.43
N SER A 68 -6.63 3.72 2.56
CA SER A 68 -5.58 4.72 2.80
C SER A 68 -4.74 4.88 1.54
N VAL A 69 -4.57 6.11 1.06
CA VAL A 69 -3.67 6.42 -0.05
C VAL A 69 -2.41 7.03 0.55
N ILE A 70 -1.27 6.37 0.35
CA ILE A 70 0.05 6.85 0.74
C ILE A 70 0.73 7.37 -0.53
N PRO A 71 0.68 8.69 -0.82
CA PRO A 71 1.37 9.25 -1.96
C PRO A 71 2.89 9.15 -1.78
N ARG A 72 3.63 9.03 -2.88
CA ARG A 72 5.09 9.18 -2.88
C ARG A 72 5.42 10.60 -2.42
N CYS A 73 6.12 10.69 -1.29
CA CYS A 73 6.36 11.94 -0.59
C CYS A 73 7.73 12.51 -0.96
N ASP A 74 7.82 13.29 -2.05
CA ASP A 74 9.05 14.06 -2.36
C ASP A 74 9.09 15.42 -1.60
N ARG A 75 8.04 15.76 -0.81
CA ARG A 75 7.98 16.91 0.11
C ARG A 75 7.05 16.60 1.30
N PRO A 76 7.39 17.04 2.54
CA PRO A 76 6.60 16.74 3.73
C PRO A 76 5.25 17.45 3.68
N ILE A 77 4.15 16.68 3.59
CA ILE A 77 2.80 17.21 3.77
C ILE A 77 2.42 16.99 5.24
N LEU A 78 2.20 18.09 5.96
CA LEU A 78 1.60 18.07 7.29
C LEU A 78 0.11 17.71 7.11
N LEU A 79 -0.29 16.49 7.48
CA LEU A 79 -1.68 16.03 7.41
C LEU A 79 -2.26 15.96 8.83
N ASP A 80 -3.17 16.89 9.11
CA ASP A 80 -3.78 17.18 10.41
C ASP A 80 -5.01 16.31 10.73
N SER A 81 -5.10 15.11 10.14
CA SER A 81 -6.27 14.24 10.26
C SER A 81 -5.83 12.85 10.63
N GLY A 82 -6.35 12.33 11.76
CA GLY A 82 -5.98 11.10 12.46
C GLY A 82 -6.18 9.77 11.70
N CYS A 83 -5.74 9.72 10.44
CA CYS A 83 -5.44 8.51 9.71
C CYS A 83 -4.02 8.08 10.11
N ALA A 84 -3.85 6.88 10.64
CA ALA A 84 -2.52 6.31 10.88
C ALA A 84 -1.83 6.10 9.53
N SER A 85 -1.07 7.09 9.07
CA SER A 85 -0.21 6.97 7.91
C SER A 85 1.14 6.43 8.38
N THR A 86 1.44 5.19 8.04
CA THR A 86 2.81 4.66 8.13
C THR A 86 3.52 5.05 6.86
N THR A 87 4.48 5.96 6.93
CA THR A 87 5.40 6.23 5.82
C THR A 87 6.20 4.95 5.56
N ILE A 88 6.12 4.42 4.33
CA ILE A 88 7.00 3.32 3.89
C ILE A 88 8.31 3.97 3.45
N ASP A 89 9.25 4.08 4.39
CA ASP A 89 10.61 4.53 4.10
C ASP A 89 11.37 3.42 3.39
N PHE A 90 11.76 3.66 2.14
CA PHE A 90 12.60 2.78 1.32
C PHE A 90 14.11 3.04 1.53
N THR A 91 14.50 3.67 2.64
CA THR A 91 15.90 4.07 2.92
C THR A 91 16.77 2.85 3.21
#